data_AF-A0A290HUZ9-F1
#
_entry.id   AF-A0A290HUZ9-F1
#
_cell.length_a   1.000
_cell.length_b   1.000
_cell.length_c   1.000
_cell.angle_alpha   90.00
_cell.angle_beta   90.00
_cell.angle_gamma   90.00
#
_symmetry.space_group_name_H-M   'P 1'
#
loop_
_entity.id
_entity.type
_entity.pdbx_description
1 polymer ?
#
loop_
_entity_poly.entity_id
_entity_poly.type
_entity_poly.pdbx_seq_one_letter_code
_entity_poly.pdbx_strand_id
1 'polypeptide(L)'
;MEILFTILAIFTLLGFLFLLLKPKIEPKSKEQKQEEIRQNFLVRLDAELSAIQNPDERQTKKIALLKVFAKELEFNLFFDKNEVKMLIQELASY
;
A
#
# COMPACT_ATOMS: atom_id res chain seq x y z
N MET A 1 -23.79 -40.39 23.48
CA MET A 1 -23.37 -40.23 22.07
C MET A 1 -24.19 -39.15 21.38
N GLU A 2 -25.52 -39.18 21.46
CA GLU A 2 -26.40 -38.19 20.80
C GLU A 2 -26.12 -36.73 21.18
N ILE A 3 -25.95 -36.43 22.48
CA ILE A 3 -25.66 -35.05 22.96
C ILE A 3 -24.35 -34.51 22.37
N LEU A 4 -23.31 -35.34 22.27
CA LEU A 4 -22.03 -34.95 21.67
C LEU A 4 -22.18 -34.63 20.18
N PHE A 5 -22.97 -35.42 19.45
CA PHE A 5 -23.27 -35.16 18.05
C PHE A 5 -24.11 -33.89 17.86
N THR A 6 -25.08 -33.63 18.74
CA THR A 6 -25.87 -32.38 18.71
C THR A 6 -25.00 -31.15 18.96
N ILE A 7 -24.09 -31.21 19.93
CA ILE A 7 -23.15 -30.12 20.23
C ILE A 7 -22.24 -29.87 19.01
N LEU A 8 -21.69 -30.93 18.41
CA LEU A 8 -20.84 -30.83 17.23
C LEU A 8 -21.57 -30.19 16.03
N ALA A 9 -22.84 -30.57 15.82
CA ALA A 9 -23.68 -30.01 14.77
C ALA A 9 -23.94 -28.51 14.98
N ILE A 10 -24.21 -28.09 16.23
CA ILE A 10 -24.40 -26.68 16.57
C ILE A 10 -23.12 -25.87 16.29
N PHE A 11 -21.95 -26.37 16.71
CA PHE A 11 -20.68 -25.68 16.44
C PHE A 11 -20.39 -25.56 14.94
N THR A 12 -20.69 -26.61 14.17
CA THR A 12 -20.51 -26.59 12.70
C THR A 12 -21.45 -25.57 12.05
N LEU A 13 -22.71 -25.52 12.48
CA LEU A 13 -23.70 -24.56 12.00
C LEU A 13 -23.30 -23.11 12.33
N LEU A 14 -22.87 -22.86 13.57
CA LEU A 14 -22.40 -21.55 14.01
C LEU A 14 -21.17 -21.08 13.25
N GLY A 15 -20.21 -21.98 13.00
CA GLY A 15 -19.04 -21.69 12.16
C GLY A 15 -19.42 -21.33 10.73
N PHE A 16 -20.38 -22.05 10.14
CA PHE A 16 -20.89 -21.74 8.81
C PHE A 16 -21.61 -20.39 8.75
N LEU A 17 -22.43 -20.08 9.77
CA LEU A 17 -23.09 -18.79 9.89
C LEU A 17 -22.07 -17.64 9.97
N PHE A 18 -21.03 -17.81 10.78
CA PHE A 18 -19.97 -16.82 10.91
C PHE A 18 -19.26 -16.52 9.58
N LEU A 19 -19.00 -17.55 8.77
CA LEU A 19 -18.40 -17.38 7.44
C LEU A 19 -19.33 -16.66 6.46
N LEU A 20 -20.64 -16.89 6.53
CA LEU A 20 -21.64 -16.24 5.67
C LEU A 20 -21.90 -14.78 6.07
N LEU A 21 -21.87 -14.48 7.38
CA LEU A 21 -22.05 -13.13 7.89
C LEU A 21 -20.79 -12.26 7.74
N LYS A 22 -19.64 -12.83 7.37
CA LYS A 22 -18.42 -12.05 7.17
C LYS A 22 -18.67 -11.01 6.06
N PRO A 23 -18.63 -9.71 6.35
CA PRO A 23 -18.82 -8.70 5.33
C PRO A 23 -17.74 -8.89 4.27
N LYS A 24 -18.17 -8.96 3.01
CA LYS A 24 -17.25 -8.93 1.87
C LYS A 24 -16.61 -7.55 1.87
N ILE A 25 -15.38 -7.48 2.38
CA ILE A 25 -14.53 -6.30 2.18
C ILE A 25 -14.24 -6.28 0.68
N GLU A 26 -14.79 -5.30 -0.02
CA GLU A 26 -14.44 -5.11 -1.42
C GLU A 26 -12.94 -4.85 -1.50
N PRO A 27 -12.20 -5.62 -2.32
CA PRO A 27 -10.79 -5.35 -2.52
C PRO A 27 -10.66 -3.94 -3.09
N LYS A 28 -9.80 -3.12 -2.48
CA LYS A 28 -9.50 -1.79 -3.00
C LYS A 28 -9.07 -1.90 -4.47
N SER A 29 -9.51 -0.96 -5.29
CA SER A 29 -9.14 -0.94 -6.71
C SER A 29 -7.63 -0.69 -6.87
N LYS A 30 -7.08 -1.03 -8.04
CA LYS A 30 -5.66 -0.76 -8.37
C LYS A 30 -5.37 0.74 -8.20
N GLU A 31 -6.27 1.59 -8.67
CA GLU A 31 -6.15 3.05 -8.65
C GLU A 31 -6.15 3.59 -7.21
N GLN A 32 -7.03 3.07 -6.35
CA GLN A 32 -7.04 3.44 -4.92
C GLN A 32 -5.72 3.07 -4.25
N LYS A 33 -5.14 1.91 -4.58
CA LYS A 33 -3.84 1.48 -4.07
C LYS A 33 -2.68 2.30 -4.62
N GLN A 34 -2.70 2.62 -5.90
CA GLN A 34 -1.71 3.49 -6.52
C GLN A 34 -1.72 4.88 -5.87
N GLU A 35 -2.89 5.43 -5.59
CA GLU A 35 -3.01 6.74 -4.93
C GLU A 35 -2.53 6.72 -3.48
N GLU A 36 -2.90 5.68 -2.70
CA GLU A 36 -2.34 5.49 -1.34
C GLU A 36 -0.81 5.47 -1.36
N ILE A 37 -0.23 4.78 -2.35
CA ILE A 37 1.22 4.65 -2.50
C ILE A 37 1.84 5.99 -2.92
N ARG A 38 1.23 6.72 -3.86
CA ARG A 38 1.66 8.06 -4.29
C ARG A 38 1.73 9.02 -3.09
N GLN A 39 0.65 9.10 -2.31
CA GLN A 39 0.58 9.98 -1.14
C GLN A 39 1.63 9.60 -0.10
N ASN A 40 1.87 8.32 0.13
CA ASN A 40 2.92 7.87 1.05
C ASN A 40 4.31 8.36 0.62
N PHE A 41 4.64 8.23 -0.67
CA PHE A 41 5.93 8.71 -1.20
C PHE A 41 6.07 10.23 -1.13
N LEU A 42 5.00 10.99 -1.37
CA LEU A 42 5.00 12.45 -1.21
C LEU A 42 5.28 12.86 0.23
N VAL A 43 4.59 12.26 1.20
CA VAL A 43 4.81 12.54 2.63
C VAL A 43 6.23 12.18 3.05
N ARG A 44 6.77 11.04 2.60
CA ARG A 44 8.17 10.65 2.87
C ARG A 44 9.16 11.63 2.25
N LEU A 45 8.90 12.08 1.03
CA LEU A 45 9.76 13.05 0.34
C LEU A 45 9.80 14.38 1.10
N ASP A 46 8.63 14.90 1.48
CA ASP A 46 8.54 16.16 2.23
C ASP A 46 9.15 16.05 3.62
N ALA A 47 8.91 14.95 4.35
CA ALA A 47 9.49 14.72 5.67
C ALA A 47 11.03 14.71 5.65
N GLU A 48 11.64 14.12 4.62
CA GLU A 48 13.10 14.04 4.49
C GLU A 48 13.71 15.36 3.98
N LEU A 49 12.99 16.13 3.17
CA LEU A 49 13.51 17.35 2.56
C LEU A 49 13.20 18.63 3.35
N SER A 50 12.13 18.65 4.14
CA SER A 50 11.69 19.81 4.93
C SER A 50 12.72 20.27 5.96
N ALA A 51 13.54 19.36 6.46
CA ALA A 51 14.61 19.66 7.42
C ALA A 51 15.87 20.28 6.77
N ILE A 52 16.00 20.23 5.44
CA ILE A 52 17.22 20.62 4.72
C ILE A 52 17.08 22.06 4.19
N GLN A 53 17.82 22.98 4.80
CA GLN A 53 17.82 24.40 4.40
C GLN A 53 18.71 24.67 3.17
N ASN A 54 19.77 23.89 2.98
CA ASN A 54 20.70 24.07 1.87
C ASN A 54 20.08 23.54 0.56
N PRO A 55 19.89 24.37 -0.49
CA PRO A 55 19.29 23.95 -1.76
C PRO A 55 20.05 22.81 -2.47
N ASP A 56 21.39 22.84 -2.46
CA ASP A 56 22.22 21.87 -3.17
C ASP A 56 22.19 20.50 -2.47
N GLU A 57 22.22 20.53 -1.14
CA GLU A 57 22.09 19.33 -0.30
C GLU A 57 20.68 18.74 -0.44
N ARG A 58 19.66 19.60 -0.46
CA ARG A 58 18.26 19.20 -0.67
C ARG A 58 18.07 18.54 -2.03
N GLN A 59 18.66 19.10 -3.09
CA GLN A 59 18.59 18.51 -4.43
C GLN A 59 19.31 17.16 -4.50
N THR A 60 20.50 17.07 -3.88
CA THR A 60 21.27 15.82 -3.84
C THR A 60 20.51 14.71 -3.09
N LYS A 61 19.95 15.04 -1.92
CA LYS A 61 19.12 14.13 -1.12
C LYS A 61 17.85 13.73 -1.87
N LYS A 62 17.19 14.67 -2.55
CA LYS A 62 16.00 14.40 -3.38
C LYS A 62 16.32 13.37 -4.46
N ILE A 63 17.41 13.55 -5.21
CA ILE A 63 17.82 12.59 -6.25
C ILE A 63 18.10 11.20 -5.64
N ALA A 64 18.75 11.14 -4.48
CA ALA A 64 19.00 9.88 -3.79
C ALA A 64 17.70 9.17 -3.37
N LEU A 65 16.74 9.91 -2.81
CA LEU A 65 15.43 9.38 -2.41
C LEU A 65 14.63 8.88 -3.62
N LEU A 66 14.59 9.64 -4.72
CA LEU A 66 13.89 9.22 -5.94
C LEU A 66 14.44 7.92 -6.51
N LYS A 67 15.76 7.68 -6.44
CA LYS A 67 16.36 6.39 -6.84
C LYS A 67 15.91 5.24 -5.94
N VAL A 68 15.81 5.47 -4.64
CA VAL A 68 15.30 4.48 -3.69
C VAL A 68 13.83 4.17 -3.97
N PHE A 69 13.01 5.21 -4.15
CA PHE A 69 11.59 5.05 -4.46
C PHE A 69 11.35 4.33 -5.77
N ALA A 70 12.15 4.61 -6.81
CA ALA A 70 12.07 3.90 -8.08
C ALA A 70 12.32 2.40 -7.89
N LYS A 71 13.33 2.04 -7.10
CA LYS A 71 13.63 0.65 -6.78
C LYS A 71 12.54 -0.02 -5.93
N GLU A 72 11.97 0.68 -4.95
CA GLU A 72 10.84 0.18 -4.15
C GLU A 72 9.60 -0.07 -5.02
N LEU A 73 9.31 0.85 -5.96
CA LEU A 73 8.18 0.77 -6.89
C LEU A 73 8.36 -0.32 -7.95
N GLU A 74 9.59 -0.64 -8.38
CA GLU A 74 9.86 -1.73 -9.31
C GLU A 74 9.44 -3.11 -8.79
N PHE A 75 9.40 -3.30 -7.48
CA PHE A 75 8.91 -4.54 -6.84
C PHE A 75 7.43 -4.48 -6.48
N ASN A 76 6.74 -3.38 -6.80
CA ASN A 76 5.35 -3.19 -6.43
C ASN A 76 4.40 -3.82 -7.46
N LEU A 77 3.44 -4.63 -6.98
CA LEU A 77 2.47 -5.33 -7.83
C LEU A 77 1.44 -4.39 -8.50
N PHE A 78 1.30 -3.15 -8.00
CA PHE A 78 0.34 -2.17 -8.48
C PHE A 78 0.92 -1.21 -9.52
N PHE A 79 2.21 -1.30 -9.85
CA PHE A 79 2.85 -0.40 -10.81
C PHE A 79 3.58 -1.15 -11.92
N ASP A 80 3.25 -0.81 -13.15
CA ASP A 80 4.01 -1.20 -14.33
C ASP A 80 5.22 -0.27 -14.51
N LYS A 81 6.24 -0.72 -15.26
CA LYS A 81 7.47 0.05 -15.50
C LYS A 81 7.22 1.47 -16.02
N ASN A 82 6.18 1.67 -16.83
CA ASN A 82 5.81 2.99 -17.33
C ASN A 82 5.16 3.85 -16.24
N GLU A 83 4.29 3.26 -15.42
CA GLU A 83 3.65 3.93 -14.29
C GLU A 83 4.69 4.36 -13.24
N VAL A 84 5.69 3.51 -12.97
CA VAL A 84 6.84 3.86 -12.10
C VAL A 84 7.58 5.08 -12.65
N LYS A 85 7.90 5.10 -13.96
CA LYS A 85 8.59 6.25 -14.57
C LYS A 85 7.78 7.53 -14.45
N MET A 86 6.48 7.48 -14.71
CA MET A 86 5.61 8.65 -14.59
C MET A 86 5.55 9.16 -13.14
N LEU A 87 5.36 8.26 -12.17
CA LEU A 87 5.33 8.62 -10.75
C LEU A 87 6.65 9.25 -10.28
N ILE A 88 7.78 8.69 -10.68
CA ILE A 88 9.10 9.26 -10.34
C ILE A 88 9.32 10.62 -11.00
N GLN A 89 8.86 10.83 -12.24
CA GLN A 89 8.91 12.14 -12.90
C GLN A 89 8.03 13.17 -12.19
N GLU A 90 6.86 12.77 -11.72
CA GLU A 90 5.97 13.63 -10.95
C GLU A 90 6.59 14.05 -9.61
N LEU A 91 7.14 13.08 -8.86
CA LEU A 91 7.87 13.35 -7.62
C LEU A 91 9.15 14.18 -7.85
N ALA A 92 9.76 14.07 -9.02
CA ALA A 92 10.90 14.91 -9.40
C ALA A 92 10.49 16.36 -9.70
N SER A 93 9.27 16.57 -10.19
CA SER A 93 8.73 17.89 -10.56
C SER A 93 8.16 18.67 -9.37
N TYR A 94 7.90 17.97 -8.26
CA TYR A 94 7.43 18.51 -6.98
C TYR A 94 8.56 19.21 -6.20
#